data_AF-A0A3M0XKV8-F1
#
_entry.id   AF-A0A3M0XKV8-F1
#
_cell.length_a   1.000
_cell.length_b   1.000
_cell.length_c   1.000
_cell.angle_alpha   90.00
_cell.angle_beta   90.00
_cell.angle_gamma   90.00
#
_symmetry.space_group_name_H-M   'P 1'
#
loop_
_entity.id
_entity.type
_entity.pdbx_description
1 polymer ?
#
loop_
_entity_poly.entity_id
_entity_poly.type
_entity_poly.pdbx_seq_one_letter_code
_entity_poly.pdbx_strand_id
1 'polypeptide(L)'
;MYIDQFPKYANTLAVSVFRRLRDCGECMINEVLARPETCFFVFYQEATQYWVKATVRLPYYARNGKVGAPAHDRYLYHADEDTGHWTCALMHSSLFFVYFVTYSDCFHLSDGLARGFPVPKSLIGKLMKLCRNQMELLRRGVERKLIHTRAGDKIAYDEYYGWQAKPSIDQIDVLLAKHYGFSDEELDVIVNYDIEYRMGVLDAYESPLKVAMMRRASDAKQR
;
A
#
# COMPACT_ATOMS: atom_id res chain seq x y z
N MET A 1 -15.88 10.03 3.77
CA MET A 1 -14.56 10.68 3.69
C MET A 1 -14.50 11.76 4.75
N TYR A 2 -13.31 11.95 5.34
CA TYR A 2 -13.09 12.79 6.52
C TYR A 2 -13.58 14.24 6.30
N ILE A 3 -14.52 14.69 7.14
CA ILE A 3 -15.18 16.00 7.03
C ILE A 3 -14.24 17.14 7.46
N ASP A 4 -13.21 16.80 8.23
CA ASP A 4 -12.25 17.68 8.88
C ASP A 4 -10.87 17.70 8.21
N GLN A 5 -10.70 17.01 7.08
CA GLN A 5 -9.45 16.98 6.33
C GLN A 5 -9.58 17.66 4.97
N PHE A 6 -8.58 18.47 4.63
CA PHE A 6 -8.46 19.08 3.30
C PHE A 6 -7.60 18.17 2.41
N PRO A 7 -8.20 17.44 1.45
CA PRO A 7 -7.45 16.51 0.62
C PRO A 7 -6.47 17.23 -0.31
N LYS A 8 -5.24 16.71 -0.38
CA LYS A 8 -4.19 17.19 -1.29
C LYS A 8 -4.28 16.48 -2.65
N TYR A 9 -5.23 16.88 -3.48
CA TYR A 9 -5.37 16.32 -4.82
C TYR A 9 -4.35 16.95 -5.78
N ALA A 10 -3.62 16.11 -6.53
CA ALA A 10 -2.61 16.57 -7.49
C ALA A 10 -3.23 17.20 -8.75
N ASN A 11 -4.36 16.66 -9.23
CA ASN A 11 -5.02 17.09 -10.47
C ASN A 11 -6.49 16.59 -10.52
N THR A 12 -7.22 16.92 -11.59
CA THR A 12 -8.62 16.51 -11.81
C THR A 12 -8.80 15.01 -11.95
N LEU A 13 -7.80 14.30 -12.48
CA LEU A 13 -7.84 12.84 -12.61
C LEU A 13 -7.72 12.17 -11.24
N ALA A 14 -6.86 12.68 -10.37
CA ALA A 14 -6.80 12.27 -8.96
C ALA A 14 -8.13 12.53 -8.24
N VAL A 15 -8.79 13.67 -8.48
CA VAL A 15 -10.15 13.90 -7.95
C VAL A 15 -11.13 12.82 -8.42
N SER A 16 -11.06 12.40 -9.69
CA SER A 16 -11.89 11.31 -10.21
C SER A 16 -11.60 9.96 -9.53
N VAL A 17 -10.32 9.63 -9.32
CA VAL A 17 -9.90 8.45 -8.55
C VAL A 17 -10.53 8.44 -7.16
N PHE A 18 -10.42 9.54 -6.41
CA PHE A 18 -10.96 9.62 -5.05
C PHE A 18 -12.49 9.61 -4.99
N ARG A 19 -13.16 10.20 -5.99
CA ARG A 19 -14.61 10.08 -6.15
C ARG A 19 -15.02 8.62 -6.35
N ARG A 20 -14.36 7.89 -7.27
CA ARG A 20 -14.62 6.46 -7.48
C ARG A 20 -14.29 5.60 -6.27
N LEU A 21 -13.17 5.88 -5.58
CA LEU A 21 -12.79 5.21 -4.33
C LEU A 21 -13.91 5.30 -3.29
N ARG A 22 -14.47 6.50 -3.12
CA ARG A 22 -15.59 6.74 -2.21
C ARG A 22 -16.87 6.05 -2.69
N ASP A 23 -17.21 6.21 -3.96
CA ASP A 23 -18.50 5.74 -4.49
C ASP A 23 -18.57 4.20 -4.59
N CYS A 24 -17.43 3.53 -4.80
CA CYS A 24 -17.32 2.06 -4.81
C CYS A 24 -17.01 1.46 -3.42
N GLY A 25 -16.64 2.28 -2.44
CA GLY A 25 -16.31 1.86 -1.09
C GLY A 25 -17.56 1.48 -0.30
N GLU A 26 -17.90 0.20 -0.32
CA GLU A 26 -19.10 -0.33 0.35
C GLU A 26 -18.87 -0.64 1.84
N CYS A 27 -17.62 -0.85 2.25
CA CYS A 27 -17.21 -1.00 3.64
C CYS A 27 -15.84 -0.34 3.86
N MET A 28 -15.40 -0.29 5.11
CA MET A 28 -14.03 0.12 5.49
C MET A 28 -13.21 -1.07 5.97
N ILE A 29 -11.87 -0.95 5.96
CA ILE A 29 -10.99 -1.95 6.58
C ILE A 29 -11.40 -2.24 8.03
N ASN A 30 -11.86 -1.23 8.79
CA ASN A 30 -12.34 -1.40 10.16
C ASN A 30 -13.41 -2.48 10.34
N GLU A 31 -14.28 -2.67 9.34
CA GLU A 31 -15.43 -3.57 9.42
C GLU A 31 -15.03 -5.05 9.29
N VAL A 32 -13.83 -5.33 8.80
CA VAL A 32 -13.29 -6.70 8.65
C VAL A 32 -12.24 -7.05 9.72
N LEU A 33 -12.13 -6.21 10.76
CA LEU A 33 -11.21 -6.45 11.87
C LEU A 33 -11.86 -7.33 12.93
N ALA A 34 -11.05 -8.19 13.54
CA ALA A 34 -11.44 -8.92 14.74
C ALA A 34 -11.55 -7.98 15.93
N ARG A 35 -12.50 -8.28 16.83
CA ARG A 35 -12.64 -7.57 18.11
C ARG A 35 -11.53 -7.94 19.10
N PRO A 36 -11.20 -9.23 19.35
CA PRO A 36 -10.04 -9.59 20.16
C PRO A 36 -8.75 -9.55 19.32
N GLU A 37 -7.61 -9.47 20.01
CA GLU A 37 -6.32 -9.75 19.40
C GLU A 37 -6.27 -11.22 18.95
N THR A 38 -5.68 -11.46 17.78
CA THR A 38 -5.56 -12.79 17.19
C THR A 38 -4.14 -13.02 16.67
N CYS A 39 -3.81 -14.27 16.34
CA CYS A 39 -2.56 -14.58 15.65
C CYS A 39 -2.56 -14.19 14.16
N PHE A 40 -3.69 -13.71 13.63
CA PHE A 40 -3.83 -13.25 12.26
C PHE A 40 -3.86 -11.73 12.26
N PHE A 41 -2.72 -11.10 12.01
CA PHE A 41 -2.61 -9.65 12.03
C PHE A 41 -1.84 -9.13 10.82
N VAL A 42 -2.12 -7.88 10.49
CA VAL A 42 -1.23 -7.04 9.68
C VAL A 42 -0.50 -6.10 10.64
N PHE A 43 0.80 -6.30 10.76
CA PHE A 43 1.70 -5.35 11.41
C PHE A 43 1.99 -4.23 10.42
N TYR A 44 1.98 -2.98 10.88
CA TYR A 44 2.47 -1.87 10.09
C TYR A 44 3.17 -0.82 10.95
N GLN A 45 4.08 -0.08 10.34
CA GLN A 45 4.78 1.03 11.01
C GLN A 45 4.02 2.33 10.81
N GLU A 46 3.89 3.12 11.88
CA GLU A 46 3.29 4.46 11.83
C GLU A 46 4.11 5.43 10.96
N ALA A 47 5.44 5.44 11.12
CA ALA A 47 6.31 6.30 10.34
C ALA A 47 6.54 5.73 8.93
N THR A 48 5.85 6.29 7.96
CA THR A 48 5.89 5.89 6.55
C THR A 48 6.28 7.10 5.68
N GLN A 49 7.33 6.97 4.87
CA GLN A 49 7.73 8.03 3.93
C GLN A 49 7.21 7.79 2.52
N TYR A 50 7.47 6.60 1.96
CA TYR A 50 7.22 6.32 0.54
C TYR A 50 6.35 5.08 0.31
N TRP A 51 6.53 4.06 1.13
CA TRP A 51 5.77 2.84 1.03
C TRP A 51 5.31 2.43 2.42
N VAL A 52 4.08 1.94 2.50
CA VAL A 52 3.53 1.43 3.74
C VAL A 52 4.22 0.11 4.04
N LYS A 53 4.93 0.09 5.17
CA LYS A 53 5.64 -1.09 5.65
C LYS A 53 4.65 -1.96 6.41
N ALA A 54 3.93 -2.80 5.69
CA ALA A 54 2.96 -3.73 6.25
C ALA A 54 3.45 -5.18 6.12
N THR A 55 3.17 -6.05 7.09
CA THR A 55 3.56 -7.46 7.03
C THR A 55 2.56 -8.32 7.81
N VAL A 56 2.29 -9.53 7.32
CA VAL A 56 1.45 -10.53 8.04
C VAL A 56 2.18 -11.27 9.17
N ARG A 57 3.40 -10.83 9.49
CA ARG A 57 4.27 -11.32 10.57
C ARG A 57 5.07 -10.14 11.11
N LEU A 58 5.64 -10.29 12.31
CA LEU A 58 6.60 -9.30 12.80
C LEU A 58 7.90 -9.37 12.00
N PRO A 59 8.43 -8.23 11.49
CA PRO A 59 9.78 -8.19 10.97
C PRO A 59 10.78 -8.40 12.11
N TYR A 60 11.98 -8.92 11.81
CA TYR A 60 12.97 -9.10 12.86
C TYR A 60 13.37 -7.75 13.45
N TYR A 61 13.37 -7.69 14.78
CA TYR A 61 13.92 -6.60 15.55
C TYR A 61 14.48 -7.13 16.86
N ALA A 62 15.67 -6.67 17.24
CA ALA A 62 16.28 -6.95 18.52
C ALA A 62 17.01 -5.73 19.07
N ARG A 63 16.83 -5.47 20.38
CA ARG A 63 17.55 -4.44 21.13
C ARG A 63 18.44 -5.11 22.17
N ASN A 64 19.74 -4.83 22.11
CA ASN A 64 20.76 -5.41 23.00
C ASN A 64 20.66 -6.95 23.08
N GLY A 65 20.44 -7.60 21.92
CA GLY A 65 20.31 -9.05 21.81
C GLY A 65 18.93 -9.63 22.19
N LYS A 66 18.00 -8.82 22.71
CA LYS A 66 16.64 -9.26 23.03
C LYS A 66 15.70 -9.02 21.84
N VAL A 67 15.18 -10.10 21.27
CA VAL A 67 14.22 -10.05 20.15
C VAL A 67 12.85 -9.59 20.65
N GLY A 68 12.19 -8.73 19.90
CA GLY A 68 10.85 -8.22 20.22
C GLY A 68 10.23 -7.50 19.03
N ALA A 69 9.03 -6.92 19.23
CA ALA A 69 8.40 -6.09 18.21
C ALA A 69 9.22 -4.81 17.96
N PRO A 70 9.27 -4.31 16.71
CA PRO A 70 9.82 -2.98 16.43
C PRO A 70 9.08 -1.89 17.21
N ALA A 71 9.75 -0.76 17.47
CA ALA A 71 9.10 0.41 18.05
C ALA A 71 8.03 1.01 17.12
N HIS A 72 7.04 1.69 17.70
CA HIS A 72 5.89 2.29 16.99
C HIS A 72 5.10 1.27 16.19
N ASP A 73 4.84 0.12 16.80
CA ASP A 73 4.08 -0.97 16.24
C ASP A 73 2.58 -0.64 16.20
N ARG A 74 1.96 -1.01 15.08
CA ARG A 74 0.51 -0.95 14.89
C ARG A 74 0.04 -2.29 14.34
N TYR A 75 -1.14 -2.72 14.76
CA TYR A 75 -1.71 -4.01 14.40
C TYR A 75 -3.15 -3.85 13.95
N LEU A 76 -3.47 -4.48 12.82
CA LEU A 76 -4.84 -4.78 12.40
C LEU A 76 -5.06 -6.28 12.60
N TYR A 77 -5.87 -6.65 13.60
CA TYR A 77 -6.17 -8.05 13.90
C TYR A 77 -7.38 -8.52 13.07
N HIS A 78 -7.33 -9.78 12.63
CA HIS A 78 -8.31 -10.39 11.74
C HIS A 78 -8.79 -11.74 12.28
N ALA A 79 -9.98 -12.17 11.85
CA ALA A 79 -10.57 -13.43 12.29
C ALA A 79 -9.85 -14.66 11.69
N ASP A 80 -9.24 -14.49 10.53
CA ASP A 80 -8.59 -15.54 9.76
C ASP A 80 -7.40 -15.02 8.95
N GLU A 81 -6.58 -15.97 8.49
CA GLU A 81 -5.36 -15.71 7.74
C GLU A 81 -5.63 -15.00 6.41
N ASP A 82 -6.65 -15.42 5.65
CA ASP A 82 -6.94 -14.86 4.32
C ASP A 82 -7.37 -13.40 4.43
N THR A 83 -8.15 -13.05 5.46
CA THR A 83 -8.55 -11.67 5.75
C THR A 83 -7.35 -10.77 6.03
N GLY A 84 -6.39 -11.26 6.81
CA GLY A 84 -5.12 -10.56 7.03
C GLY A 84 -4.29 -10.40 5.76
N HIS A 85 -4.22 -11.43 4.93
CA HIS A 85 -3.43 -11.39 3.69
C HIS A 85 -3.98 -10.39 2.67
N TRP A 86 -5.29 -10.37 2.41
CA TRP A 86 -5.81 -9.41 1.44
C TRP A 86 -5.73 -7.98 1.95
N THR A 87 -5.93 -7.76 3.25
CA THR A 87 -5.73 -6.44 3.88
C THR A 87 -4.27 -6.00 3.73
N CYS A 88 -3.31 -6.89 3.98
CA CYS A 88 -1.89 -6.59 3.82
C CYS A 88 -1.52 -6.26 2.36
N ALA A 89 -2.05 -6.99 1.38
CA ALA A 89 -1.83 -6.65 -0.04
C ALA A 89 -2.45 -5.29 -0.40
N LEU A 90 -3.66 -5.00 0.08
CA LEU A 90 -4.29 -3.71 -0.14
C LEU A 90 -3.45 -2.55 0.41
N MET A 91 -2.92 -2.68 1.63
CA MET A 91 -2.07 -1.66 2.25
C MET A 91 -0.76 -1.40 1.50
N HIS A 92 -0.26 -2.38 0.74
CA HIS A 92 0.92 -2.19 -0.11
C HIS A 92 0.64 -1.55 -1.46
N SER A 93 -0.63 -1.39 -1.85
CA SER A 93 -0.97 -0.84 -3.15
C SER A 93 -0.54 0.61 -3.30
N SER A 94 -0.26 1.04 -4.53
CA SER A 94 -0.02 2.46 -4.82
C SER A 94 -1.28 3.28 -4.51
N LEU A 95 -2.47 2.72 -4.74
CA LEU A 95 -3.74 3.36 -4.37
C LEU A 95 -3.80 3.70 -2.88
N PHE A 96 -3.40 2.77 -2.00
CA PHE A 96 -3.37 3.01 -0.56
C PHE A 96 -2.33 4.08 -0.19
N PHE A 97 -1.16 4.06 -0.83
CA PHE A 97 -0.16 5.11 -0.64
C PHE A 97 -0.68 6.50 -1.05
N VAL A 98 -1.34 6.62 -2.20
CA VAL A 98 -1.94 7.87 -2.67
C VAL A 98 -3.00 8.36 -1.69
N TYR A 99 -3.87 7.46 -1.20
CA TYR A 99 -4.84 7.78 -0.16
C TYR A 99 -4.16 8.27 1.13
N PHE A 100 -3.10 7.58 1.58
CA PHE A 100 -2.33 7.99 2.75
C PHE A 100 -1.77 9.41 2.59
N VAL A 101 -1.07 9.69 1.49
CA VAL A 101 -0.43 11.00 1.26
C VAL A 101 -1.47 12.12 1.11
N THR A 102 -2.62 11.84 0.51
CA THR A 102 -3.70 12.83 0.34
C THR A 102 -4.34 13.24 1.66
N TYR A 103 -4.45 12.34 2.64
CA TYR A 103 -5.21 12.53 3.88
C TYR A 103 -4.36 12.57 5.17
N SER A 104 -3.03 12.54 5.07
CA SER A 104 -2.11 12.60 6.21
C SER A 104 -1.15 13.79 6.12
N ASP A 105 -0.26 13.90 7.09
CA ASP A 105 0.93 14.77 7.05
C ASP A 105 2.06 14.21 6.17
N CYS A 106 1.79 13.14 5.40
CA CYS A 106 2.74 12.43 4.55
C CYS A 106 3.88 11.73 5.31
N PHE A 107 3.74 11.55 6.63
CA PHE A 107 4.74 10.88 7.46
C PHE A 107 4.15 9.87 8.44
N HIS A 108 3.03 10.20 9.10
CA HIS A 108 2.40 9.36 10.11
C HIS A 108 1.12 8.71 9.56
N LEU A 109 1.19 7.40 9.30
CA LEU A 109 0.01 6.59 9.02
C LEU A 109 -0.75 6.31 10.32
N SER A 110 -1.76 7.15 10.59
CA SER A 110 -2.61 6.98 11.76
C SER A 110 -3.48 5.72 11.65
N ASP A 111 -3.84 5.16 12.81
CA ASP A 111 -4.73 3.99 12.88
C ASP A 111 -6.11 4.27 12.28
N GLY A 112 -6.68 5.46 12.53
CA GLY A 112 -7.94 5.89 11.93
C GLY A 112 -7.88 6.01 10.40
N LEU A 113 -6.73 6.39 9.84
CA LEU A 113 -6.53 6.45 8.39
C LEU A 113 -6.37 5.06 7.78
N ALA A 114 -5.57 4.19 8.40
CA ALA A 114 -5.41 2.82 7.95
C ALA A 114 -6.74 2.05 8.00
N ARG A 115 -7.51 2.19 9.08
CA ARG A 115 -8.81 1.53 9.25
C ARG A 115 -9.92 2.11 8.39
N GLY A 116 -9.84 3.40 8.05
CA GLY A 116 -10.86 4.13 7.30
C GLY A 116 -10.78 4.00 5.79
N PHE A 117 -9.85 3.20 5.27
CA PHE A 117 -9.70 3.00 3.83
C PHE A 117 -10.96 2.34 3.24
N PRO A 118 -11.60 2.93 2.19
CA PRO A 118 -12.82 2.38 1.60
C PRO A 118 -12.55 1.15 0.72
N VAL A 119 -13.37 0.09 0.86
CA VAL A 119 -13.20 -1.21 0.22
C VAL A 119 -14.51 -1.66 -0.47
N PRO A 120 -14.48 -2.02 -1.76
CA PRO A 120 -15.59 -2.69 -2.44
C PRO A 120 -15.74 -4.12 -1.93
N LYS A 121 -16.97 -4.61 -1.72
CA LYS A 121 -17.19 -5.99 -1.26
C LYS A 121 -16.67 -7.02 -2.25
N SER A 122 -16.65 -6.68 -3.54
CA SER A 122 -16.09 -7.53 -4.60
C SER A 122 -14.61 -7.84 -4.43
N LEU A 123 -13.88 -7.05 -3.62
CA LEU A 123 -12.46 -7.25 -3.32
C LEU A 123 -12.23 -8.20 -2.12
N ILE A 124 -13.23 -8.45 -1.29
CA ILE A 124 -13.09 -9.31 -0.10
C ILE A 124 -12.66 -10.72 -0.55
N GLY A 125 -11.61 -11.25 0.08
CA GLY A 125 -11.06 -12.55 -0.30
C GLY A 125 -10.47 -12.57 -1.71
N LYS A 126 -10.02 -11.41 -2.23
CA LYS A 126 -9.11 -11.31 -3.39
C LYS A 126 -7.71 -10.95 -2.90
N LEU A 127 -6.72 -10.90 -3.79
CA LEU A 127 -5.34 -10.51 -3.45
C LEU A 127 -4.50 -11.47 -2.59
N MET A 128 -5.05 -12.49 -1.91
CA MET A 128 -4.22 -13.34 -1.02
C MET A 128 -3.03 -13.98 -1.73
N LYS A 129 -3.20 -14.41 -2.98
CA LYS A 129 -2.10 -14.95 -3.80
C LYS A 129 -1.02 -13.90 -4.08
N LEU A 130 -1.42 -12.65 -4.37
CA LEU A 130 -0.51 -11.53 -4.58
C LEU A 130 0.19 -11.15 -3.28
N CYS A 131 -0.52 -11.14 -2.15
CA CYS A 131 0.07 -10.94 -0.82
C CYS A 131 1.16 -11.99 -0.54
N ARG A 132 0.84 -13.29 -0.69
CA ARG A 132 1.80 -14.37 -0.44
C ARG A 132 3.06 -14.23 -1.31
N ASN A 133 2.89 -13.88 -2.59
CA ASN A 133 4.02 -13.61 -3.48
C ASN A 133 4.84 -12.39 -3.01
N GLN A 134 4.17 -11.30 -2.64
CA GLN A 134 4.81 -10.09 -2.14
C GLN A 134 5.60 -10.33 -0.85
N MET A 135 5.03 -11.05 0.11
CA MET A 135 5.69 -11.41 1.37
C MET A 135 6.95 -12.25 1.12
N GLU A 136 6.91 -13.18 0.15
CA GLU A 136 8.09 -13.97 -0.21
C GLU A 136 9.16 -13.13 -0.92
N LEU A 137 8.77 -12.19 -1.79
CA LEU A 137 9.71 -11.24 -2.42
C LEU A 137 10.41 -10.37 -1.38
N LEU A 138 9.64 -9.77 -0.46
CA LEU A 138 10.18 -8.96 0.63
C LEU A 138 11.11 -9.76 1.53
N ARG A 139 10.75 -11.01 1.86
CA ARG A 139 11.58 -11.91 2.66
C ARG A 139 12.91 -12.25 2.00
N ARG A 140 12.93 -12.47 0.68
CA ARG A 140 14.17 -12.75 -0.07
C ARG A 140 15.07 -11.53 -0.20
N GLY A 141 14.46 -10.36 -0.22
CA GLY A 141 15.12 -9.07 -0.40
C GLY A 141 15.64 -8.40 0.86
N VAL A 142 15.35 -8.98 2.04
CA VAL A 142 15.62 -8.36 3.32
C VAL A 142 17.12 -8.33 3.65
N GLU A 143 17.58 -7.23 4.24
CA GLU A 143 18.93 -7.12 4.78
C GLU A 143 18.90 -6.89 6.29
N ARG A 144 19.68 -7.66 7.05
CA ARG A 144 19.85 -7.45 8.50
C ARG A 144 20.80 -6.28 8.74
N LYS A 145 20.28 -5.16 9.24
CA LYS A 145 21.08 -4.01 9.65
C LYS A 145 21.40 -4.04 11.14
N LEU A 146 22.56 -3.47 11.47
CA LEU A 146 23.03 -3.25 12.84
C LEU A 146 23.34 -1.77 13.03
N ILE A 147 22.69 -1.14 14.01
CA ILE A 147 22.92 0.27 14.34
C ILE A 147 23.21 0.43 15.82
N HIS A 148 23.94 1.50 16.15
CA HIS A 148 24.20 1.93 17.51
C HIS A 148 23.47 3.25 17.76
N THR A 149 22.63 3.31 18.79
CA THR A 149 21.95 4.55 19.16
C THR A 149 22.89 5.47 19.92
N ARG A 150 22.60 6.77 19.97
CA ARG A 150 23.33 7.73 20.81
C ARG A 150 23.31 7.35 22.30
N ALA A 151 22.26 6.63 22.74
CA ALA A 151 22.13 6.12 24.09
C ALA A 151 22.94 4.84 24.36
N GLY A 152 23.68 4.32 23.37
CA GLY A 152 24.53 3.13 23.50
C GLY A 152 23.84 1.80 23.21
N ASP A 153 22.57 1.81 22.80
CA ASP A 153 21.85 0.57 22.44
C ASP A 153 22.35 0.01 21.11
N LYS A 154 22.45 -1.31 21.04
CA LYS A 154 22.66 -2.08 19.81
C LYS A 154 21.32 -2.53 19.27
N ILE A 155 20.93 -2.03 18.10
CA ILE A 155 19.69 -2.44 17.43
C ILE A 155 20.03 -3.27 16.20
N ALA A 156 19.44 -4.46 16.11
CA ALA A 156 19.47 -5.31 14.94
C ALA A 156 18.07 -5.40 14.34
N TYR A 157 17.90 -5.09 13.06
CA TYR A 157 16.57 -5.12 12.43
C TYR A 157 16.64 -5.52 10.96
N ASP A 158 15.54 -6.06 10.47
CA ASP A 158 15.34 -6.35 9.05
C ASP A 158 14.95 -5.08 8.29
N GLU A 159 15.80 -4.68 7.34
CA GLU A 159 15.51 -3.62 6.39
C GLU A 159 14.94 -4.21 5.10
N TYR A 160 13.78 -3.70 4.69
CA TYR A 160 13.07 -4.12 3.49
C TYR A 160 13.17 -3.06 2.41
N TYR A 161 13.33 -3.50 1.16
CA TYR A 161 13.46 -2.63 0.01
C TYR A 161 12.20 -2.69 -0.85
N GLY A 162 11.27 -1.74 -0.63
CA GLY A 162 9.98 -1.70 -1.31
C GLY A 162 10.05 -1.72 -2.85
N TRP A 163 11.12 -1.18 -3.44
CA TRP A 163 11.32 -1.20 -4.90
C TRP A 163 11.40 -2.61 -5.49
N GLN A 164 11.87 -3.59 -4.72
CA GLN A 164 11.92 -5.00 -5.16
C GLN A 164 10.51 -5.62 -5.28
N ALA A 165 9.54 -5.07 -4.55
CA ALA A 165 8.15 -5.50 -4.60
C ALA A 165 7.32 -4.76 -5.65
N LYS A 166 7.88 -3.76 -6.35
CA LYS A 166 7.14 -2.90 -7.31
C LYS A 166 6.35 -3.69 -8.36
N PRO A 167 6.90 -4.73 -9.03
CA PRO A 167 6.10 -5.51 -9.99
C PRO A 167 4.89 -6.22 -9.36
N SER A 168 4.99 -6.59 -8.08
CA SER A 168 3.88 -7.18 -7.33
C SER A 168 2.85 -6.14 -6.91
N ILE A 169 3.30 -4.93 -6.55
CA ILE A 169 2.45 -3.78 -6.25
C ILE A 169 1.64 -3.41 -7.49
N ASP A 170 2.27 -3.35 -8.66
CA ASP A 170 1.58 -3.03 -9.92
C ASP A 170 0.50 -4.06 -10.28
N GLN A 171 0.72 -5.34 -9.98
CA GLN A 171 -0.31 -6.38 -10.16
C GLN A 171 -1.48 -6.22 -9.18
N ILE A 172 -1.21 -5.76 -7.96
CA ILE A 172 -2.25 -5.42 -6.99
C ILE A 172 -3.07 -4.26 -7.54
N ASP A 173 -2.42 -3.16 -7.94
CA ASP A 173 -3.10 -1.96 -8.46
C ASP A 173 -3.91 -2.24 -9.74
N VAL A 174 -3.42 -3.10 -10.65
CA VAL A 174 -4.19 -3.57 -11.82
C VAL A 174 -5.45 -4.34 -11.40
N LEU A 175 -5.40 -5.15 -10.34
CA LEU A 175 -6.58 -5.84 -9.84
C LEU A 175 -7.53 -4.84 -9.17
N LEU A 176 -7.01 -3.93 -8.35
CA LEU A 176 -7.80 -2.88 -7.70
C LEU A 176 -8.53 -2.02 -8.73
N ALA A 177 -7.88 -1.61 -9.81
CA ALA A 177 -8.50 -0.83 -10.88
C ALA A 177 -9.78 -1.47 -11.42
N LYS A 178 -9.81 -2.80 -11.56
CA LYS A 178 -11.01 -3.52 -11.99
C LYS A 178 -12.14 -3.45 -10.96
N HIS A 179 -11.81 -3.55 -9.67
CA HIS A 179 -12.79 -3.55 -8.59
C HIS A 179 -13.32 -2.15 -8.23
N TYR A 180 -12.52 -1.10 -8.43
CA TYR A 180 -12.94 0.30 -8.27
C TYR A 180 -13.44 0.94 -9.57
N GLY A 181 -13.37 0.22 -10.70
CA GLY A 181 -13.79 0.73 -12.00
C GLY A 181 -12.94 1.91 -12.49
N PHE A 182 -11.63 1.89 -12.22
CA PHE A 182 -10.70 2.90 -12.74
C PHE A 182 -10.44 2.69 -14.23
N SER A 183 -10.28 3.80 -14.96
CA SER A 183 -9.74 3.76 -16.32
C SER A 183 -8.23 3.49 -16.33
N ASP A 184 -7.68 3.19 -17.51
CA ASP A 184 -6.25 2.99 -17.67
C ASP A 184 -5.45 4.26 -17.32
N GLU A 185 -6.00 5.45 -17.60
CA GLU A 185 -5.40 6.74 -17.21
C GLU A 185 -5.45 6.96 -15.70
N GLU A 186 -6.57 6.63 -15.05
CA GLU A 186 -6.69 6.70 -13.59
C GLU A 186 -5.69 5.76 -12.90
N LEU A 187 -5.50 4.55 -13.44
CA LEU A 187 -4.49 3.61 -12.97
C LEU A 187 -3.06 4.14 -13.18
N ASP A 188 -2.78 4.78 -14.32
CA ASP A 188 -1.47 5.38 -14.62
C ASP A 188 -1.11 6.45 -13.58
N VAL A 189 -2.06 7.32 -13.23
CA VAL A 189 -1.90 8.33 -12.17
C VAL A 189 -1.62 7.69 -10.82
N ILE A 190 -2.34 6.61 -10.47
CA ILE A 190 -2.14 5.92 -9.18
C ILE A 190 -0.73 5.32 -9.09
N VAL A 191 -0.31 4.60 -10.13
CA VAL A 191 0.97 3.88 -10.14
C VAL A 191 2.17 4.83 -10.25
N ASN A 192 2.00 5.98 -10.91
CA ASN A 192 3.07 6.96 -11.15
C ASN A 192 2.91 8.24 -10.31
N TYR A 193 2.04 8.25 -9.30
CA TYR A 193 1.69 9.43 -8.52
C TYR A 193 2.90 10.25 -8.06
N ASP A 194 3.93 9.62 -7.48
CA ASP A 194 5.09 10.35 -6.97
C ASP A 194 5.95 10.97 -8.09
N ILE A 195 6.05 10.32 -9.26
CA ILE A 195 6.76 10.86 -10.42
C ILE A 195 6.02 12.11 -10.92
N GLU A 196 4.71 12.01 -11.10
CA GLU A 196 3.89 13.13 -11.58
C GLU A 196 3.88 14.29 -10.57
N TYR A 197 3.73 13.99 -9.28
CA TYR A 197 3.67 14.97 -8.21
C TYR A 197 5.00 15.72 -8.03
N ARG A 198 6.15 15.05 -8.16
CA ARG A 198 7.49 15.68 -8.02
C ARG A 198 7.93 16.43 -9.26
N MET A 199 7.62 15.90 -10.44
CA MET A 199 8.11 16.48 -11.69
C MET A 199 7.22 17.64 -12.16
N GLY A 200 5.94 17.69 -11.76
CA GLY A 200 5.00 18.66 -12.33
C GLY A 200 4.79 18.48 -13.84
N VAL A 201 5.22 17.34 -14.38
CA VAL A 201 5.23 17.04 -15.82
C VAL A 201 3.95 16.29 -16.14
N LEU A 202 2.93 17.02 -16.59
CA LEU A 202 1.72 16.41 -17.15
C LEU A 202 1.81 16.23 -18.69
N ASP A 203 2.65 16.98 -19.39
CA ASP A 203 2.60 17.02 -20.86
C ASP A 203 3.73 16.29 -21.60
N ALA A 204 4.73 15.74 -20.88
CA ALA A 204 5.92 15.15 -21.53
C ALA A 204 6.32 13.74 -21.03
N TYR A 205 5.68 13.20 -20.00
CA TYR A 205 6.02 11.85 -19.50
C TYR A 205 5.12 10.79 -20.12
N GLU A 206 5.64 10.12 -21.16
CA GLU A 206 5.05 8.87 -21.64
C GLU A 206 5.42 7.74 -20.67
N SER A 207 4.51 7.49 -19.72
CA SER A 207 4.61 6.33 -18.82
C SER A 207 4.85 5.04 -19.61
N PRO A 208 5.76 4.15 -19.15
CA PRO A 208 5.98 2.84 -19.77
C PRO A 208 4.68 2.02 -19.92
N LEU A 209 3.68 2.22 -19.05
CA LEU A 209 2.37 1.60 -19.17
C LEU A 209 1.59 2.14 -20.36
N LYS A 210 1.55 3.46 -20.59
CA LYS A 210 0.96 4.08 -21.79
C LYS A 210 1.62 3.56 -23.06
N VAL A 211 2.96 3.48 -23.09
CA VAL A 211 3.70 2.95 -24.25
C VAL A 211 3.37 1.47 -24.50
N ALA A 212 3.30 0.66 -23.44
CA ALA A 212 2.95 -0.76 -23.55
C ALA A 212 1.49 -0.97 -24.01
N MET A 213 0.55 -0.13 -23.57
CA MET A 213 -0.85 -0.18 -23.97
C MET A 213 -1.05 0.28 -25.43
N MET A 214 -0.37 1.35 -25.86
CA MET A 214 -0.41 1.81 -27.25
C MET A 214 0.09 0.74 -28.23
N ARG A 215 1.15 0.00 -27.87
CA ARG A 215 1.65 -1.14 -28.66
C ARG A 215 0.65 -2.28 -28.77
N ARG A 216 -0.06 -2.60 -27.68
CA ARG A 216 -1.11 -3.64 -27.71
C ARG A 216 -2.32 -3.23 -28.55
N ALA A 217 -2.69 -1.95 -28.52
CA ALA A 217 -3.78 -1.41 -29.34
C ALA A 217 -3.43 -1.33 -30.83
N SER A 218 -2.16 -1.08 -31.19
CA SER A 218 -1.69 -1.14 -32.59
C SER A 218 -1.68 -2.57 -33.13
N ASP A 219 -1.26 -3.54 -32.32
CA ASP A 219 -1.22 -4.96 -32.71
C ASP A 219 -2.64 -5.55 -32.89
N ALA A 220 -3.62 -5.06 -32.13
CA ALA A 220 -5.01 -5.46 -32.24
C ALA A 220 -5.74 -4.85 -33.47
N LYS A 221 -5.22 -3.75 -34.04
CA LYS A 221 -5.74 -3.14 -35.27
C LYS A 221 -5.12 -3.71 -36.55
N GLN A 222 -4.06 -4.50 -36.44
CA GLN A 222 -3.38 -5.17 -37.56
C GLN A 222 -3.81 -6.64 -37.75
N ARG A 223 -4.82 -7.09 -37.01
CA ARG A 223 -5.47 -8.40 -37.15
C ARG A 223 -6.93 -8.21 -37.53
#